data_AF-A0A7S3DNE0-F1
#
_entry.id   AF-A0A7S3DNE0-F1
#
_cell.length_a   1.000
_cell.length_b   1.000
_cell.length_c   1.000
_cell.angle_alpha   90.00
_cell.angle_beta   90.00
_cell.angle_gamma   90.00
#
_symmetry.space_group_name_H-M   'P 1'
#
loop_
_entity.id
_entity.type
_entity.pdbx_description
1 polymer ?
#
loop_
_entity_poly.entity_id
_entity_poly.type
_entity_poly.pdbx_seq_one_letter_code
_entity_poly.pdbx_strand_id
1 'polypeptide(L)'
;VVLGASGGICGLYGLQWISMAKMGNSRTFSVMIRPLALMGLYGALLGHVSNAVHIGGFFGGVVLGLLCGPRYNKSYTMRRKWSVDADDGVPRDYRNAMGFGIKPSNRGFLPLPILWLLLAGLVVATVPSYQTIPKTILKGLSRPGSL
;
A
#
# COMPACT_ATOMS: atom_id res chain seq x y z
N VAL A 1 -19.24 7.39 16.94
CA VAL A 1 -18.58 6.68 15.81
C VAL A 1 -17.48 7.58 15.29
N VAL A 2 -16.21 7.25 15.54
CA VAL A 2 -15.08 8.06 15.06
C VAL A 2 -14.90 7.76 13.57
N LEU A 3 -15.16 8.75 12.71
CA LEU A 3 -14.98 8.62 11.27
C LEU A 3 -13.49 8.42 10.96
N GLY A 4 -13.14 7.15 10.71
CA GLY A 4 -11.78 6.59 10.65
C GLY A 4 -10.92 6.94 9.44
N ALA A 5 -11.29 7.97 8.67
CA ALA A 5 -10.52 8.40 7.50
C ALA A 5 -9.13 8.93 7.88
N SER A 6 -9.00 9.60 9.03
CA SER A 6 -7.71 10.12 9.52
C SER A 6 -6.73 9.01 9.90
N GLY A 7 -7.21 7.90 10.46
CA GLY A 7 -6.40 6.68 10.68
C GLY A 7 -5.91 6.07 9.37
N GLY A 8 -6.77 6.03 8.34
CA GLY A 8 -6.39 5.60 7.00
C GLY A 8 -5.31 6.48 6.37
N ILE A 9 -5.42 7.80 6.51
CA ILE A 9 -4.41 8.76 6.05
C ILE A 9 -3.07 8.52 6.77
N CYS A 10 -3.07 8.31 8.09
CA CYS A 10 -1.86 7.91 8.83
C CYS A 10 -1.27 6.60 8.32
N GLY A 11 -2.10 5.62 7.95
CA GLY A 11 -1.64 4.39 7.31
C GLY A 11 -0.98 4.61 5.95
N LEU A 12 -1.52 5.50 5.12
CA LEU A 12 -0.87 5.88 3.85
C LEU A 12 0.50 6.52 4.09
N TYR A 13 0.63 7.37 5.11
CA TYR A 13 1.92 7.93 5.50
C TYR A 13 2.91 6.85 5.97
N GLY A 14 2.46 5.84 6.74
CA GLY A 14 3.30 4.71 7.14
C GLY A 14 3.77 3.84 5.96
N LEU A 15 2.90 3.64 4.97
CA LEU A 15 3.25 2.90 3.76
C LEU A 15 4.24 3.68 2.88
N GLN A 16 3.99 4.98 2.70
CA GLN A 16 4.88 5.87 1.97
C GLN A 16 6.25 5.95 2.66
N TRP A 17 6.30 5.98 3.99
CA TRP A 17 7.54 5.96 4.75
C TRP A 17 8.42 4.75 4.41
N ILE A 18 7.85 3.55 4.43
CA ILE A 18 8.59 2.33 4.09
C ILE A 18 8.97 2.28 2.61
N SER A 19 8.08 2.74 1.73
CA SER A 19 8.38 2.81 0.29
C SER A 19 9.58 3.70 0.02
N MET A 20 9.64 4.88 0.65
CA MET A 20 10.76 5.82 0.51
C MET A 20 12.05 5.30 1.16
N ALA A 21 11.94 4.64 2.32
CA ALA A 21 13.07 3.99 2.97
C ALA A 21 13.69 2.90 2.08
N LYS A 22 12.85 2.07 1.43
CA LYS A 22 13.28 1.06 0.47
C LYS A 22 13.93 1.65 -0.79
N MET A 23 13.62 2.89 -1.14
CA MET A 23 14.27 3.63 -2.25
C MET A 23 15.60 4.29 -1.84
N GLY A 24 15.92 4.36 -0.54
CA GLY A 24 17.11 5.04 -0.03
C GLY A 24 17.03 6.57 -0.07
N ASN A 25 15.81 7.13 -0.13
CA ASN A 25 15.60 8.58 -0.16
C ASN A 25 15.44 9.16 1.25
N SER A 26 16.58 9.42 1.92
CA SER A 26 16.65 9.94 3.30
C SER A 26 16.15 11.38 3.45
N ARG A 27 16.11 12.17 2.37
CA ARG A 27 15.68 13.58 2.42
C ARG A 27 14.17 13.68 2.62
N THR A 28 13.41 12.82 1.94
CA THR A 28 11.95 12.81 2.06
C THR A 28 11.46 12.26 3.40
N PHE A 29 12.26 11.42 4.08
CA PHE A 29 12.01 10.98 5.46
C PHE A 29 11.80 12.15 6.42
N SER A 30 12.64 13.19 6.32
CA SER A 30 12.56 14.39 7.17
C SER A 30 11.32 15.23 6.87
N VAL A 31 10.87 15.23 5.61
CA VAL A 31 9.67 15.97 5.18
C VAL A 31 8.39 15.35 5.76
N MET A 32 8.38 14.04 6.01
CA MET A 32 7.21 13.31 6.52
C MET A 32 6.96 13.49 8.02
N ILE A 33 7.95 13.97 8.79
CA ILE A 33 7.78 14.23 10.22
C ILE A 33 6.79 15.37 10.48
N ARG A 34 6.82 16.43 9.65
CA ARG A 34 5.91 17.58 9.76
C ARG A 34 4.42 17.22 9.68
N PRO A 35 3.94 16.52 8.63
CA PRO A 35 2.53 16.14 8.55
C PRO A 35 2.11 15.15 9.65
N LEU A 36 3.00 14.26 10.10
CA LEU A 36 2.71 13.37 11.22
C LEU A 36 2.51 14.14 12.54
N ALA A 37 3.39 15.10 12.82
CA ALA A 37 3.28 15.96 14.00
C ALA A 37 2.01 16.81 13.97
N LEU A 38 1.64 17.36 12.81
CA LEU A 38 0.38 18.08 12.63
C LEU A 38 -0.84 17.21 12.88
N MET A 39 -0.83 15.95 12.43
CA MET A 39 -1.93 15.02 12.69
C MET A 39 -2.05 14.64 14.17
N GLY A 40 -0.92 14.42 14.85
CA GLY A 40 -0.92 14.17 16.30
C GLY A 40 -1.40 15.37 17.11
N LEU A 41 -1.04 16.59 16.70
CA LEU A 41 -1.56 17.82 17.29
C LEU A 41 -3.06 17.98 17.03
N TYR A 42 -3.52 17.66 15.82
CA TYR A 42 -4.93 17.72 15.44
C TYR A 42 -5.79 16.74 16.27
N GLY A 43 -5.31 15.52 16.50
CA GLY A 43 -5.97 14.54 17.37
C GLY A 43 -5.95 14.94 18.85
N ALA A 44 -4.92 15.67 19.31
CA ALA A 44 -4.89 16.21 20.67
C ALA A 44 -5.85 17.40 20.88
N LEU A 45 -6.04 18.24 19.86
CA LEU A 45 -6.89 19.43 19.92
C LEU A 45 -8.39 19.11 19.76
N LEU A 46 -8.73 18.10 18.96
CA LEU A 46 -10.10 17.65 18.78
C LEU A 46 -10.35 16.42 19.65
N GLY A 47 -10.92 16.62 20.84
CA GLY A 47 -11.21 15.56 21.81
C GLY A 47 -12.10 14.40 21.34
N HIS A 48 -12.56 14.43 20.07
CA HIS A 48 -13.31 13.36 19.42
C HIS A 48 -12.44 12.41 18.57
N VAL A 49 -11.13 12.67 18.41
CA VAL A 49 -10.22 11.83 17.63
C VAL A 49 -9.14 11.25 18.53
N SER A 50 -9.16 9.95 18.76
CA SER A 50 -8.12 9.30 19.55
C SER A 50 -6.81 9.22 18.77
N ASN A 51 -5.73 9.75 19.35
CA ASN A 51 -4.36 9.59 18.83
C ASN A 51 -3.95 8.13 18.65
N ALA A 52 -4.58 7.19 19.39
CA ALA A 52 -4.36 5.77 19.20
C ALA A 52 -4.74 5.30 17.78
N VAL A 53 -5.75 5.92 17.16
CA VAL A 53 -6.16 5.59 15.78
C VAL A 53 -5.12 6.07 14.77
N HIS A 54 -4.49 7.21 14.99
CA HIS A 54 -3.41 7.72 14.12
C HIS A 54 -2.15 6.88 14.24
N ILE A 55 -1.74 6.55 15.47
CA ILE A 55 -0.57 5.71 15.73
C ILE A 55 -0.80 4.30 15.17
N GLY A 56 -1.95 3.70 15.46
CA GLY A 56 -2.32 2.37 14.97
C GLY A 56 -2.40 2.34 13.44
N GLY A 57 -3.00 3.36 12.82
CA GLY A 57 -3.03 3.51 11.37
C GLY A 57 -1.62 3.57 10.77
N PHE A 58 -0.75 4.42 11.31
CA PHE A 58 0.63 4.57 10.85
C PHE A 58 1.41 3.25 10.93
N PHE A 59 1.38 2.57 12.08
CA PHE A 59 2.05 1.28 12.24
C PHE A 59 1.47 0.20 11.32
N GLY A 60 0.15 0.17 11.13
CA GLY A 60 -0.49 -0.73 10.17
C GLY A 60 0.02 -0.49 8.75
N GLY A 61 0.14 0.76 8.34
CA GLY A 61 0.73 1.16 7.07
C GLY A 61 2.20 0.74 6.90
N VAL A 62 3.00 0.87 7.96
CA VAL A 62 4.40 0.43 7.99
C VAL A 62 4.51 -1.08 7.80
N VAL A 63 3.73 -1.87 8.55
CA VAL A 63 3.71 -3.33 8.43
C VAL A 63 3.29 -3.74 7.02
N LEU A 64 2.25 -3.11 6.47
CA LEU A 64 1.78 -3.37 5.11
C LEU A 64 2.85 -3.03 4.06
N GLY A 65 3.52 -1.88 4.21
CA GLY A 65 4.62 -1.47 3.34
C GLY A 65 5.83 -2.39 3.42
N LEU A 66 6.11 -2.97 4.59
CA LEU A 66 7.19 -3.95 4.77
C LEU A 66 6.86 -5.25 4.02
N LEU A 67 5.66 -5.78 4.21
CA LEU A 67 5.20 -7.06 3.65
C LEU A 67 4.94 -7.00 2.14
N CYS A 68 4.22 -5.98 1.70
CA CYS A 68 3.69 -5.87 0.33
C CYS A 68 4.39 -4.81 -0.53
N GLY A 69 5.21 -3.94 0.08
CA GLY A 69 5.90 -2.90 -0.66
C GLY A 69 6.96 -3.47 -1.62
N PRO A 70 6.97 -3.04 -2.90
CA PRO A 70 7.93 -3.52 -3.88
C PRO A 70 9.37 -3.21 -3.46
N ARG A 71 10.31 -4.08 -3.82
CA ARG A 71 11.74 -3.78 -3.67
C ARG A 71 12.21 -2.98 -4.87
N TYR A 72 13.21 -2.13 -4.66
CA TYR A 72 13.79 -1.32 -5.71
C TYR A 72 15.25 -1.70 -5.88
N ASN A 73 15.68 -1.86 -7.13
CA ASN A 73 17.07 -2.12 -7.47
C ASN A 73 17.65 -0.93 -8.22
N LYS A 74 18.93 -0.63 -7.96
CA LYS A 74 19.67 0.34 -8.75
C LYS A 74 20.06 -0.33 -10.07
N SER A 75 19.67 0.28 -11.20
CA SER A 75 20.11 -0.17 -12.53
C SER A 75 20.96 0.91 -13.20
N TYR A 76 22.17 0.53 -13.59
CA TYR A 76 23.05 1.41 -14.36
C TYR A 76 22.53 1.67 -15.77
N THR A 77 21.84 0.70 -16.38
CA THR A 77 21.28 0.86 -17.74
C THR A 77 20.23 1.95 -17.80
N MET A 78 19.40 2.10 -16.75
CA MET A 78 18.39 3.16 -16.65
C MET A 78 18.96 4.56 -16.36
N ARG A 79 20.24 4.68 -16.01
CA ARG A 79 20.90 5.97 -15.77
C ARG A 79 21.43 6.61 -17.06
N ARG A 80 21.61 5.80 -18.11
CA ARG A 80 22.09 6.26 -19.42
C ARG A 80 20.92 6.78 -20.25
N LYS A 81 21.06 7.99 -20.80
CA LYS A 81 20.13 8.53 -21.81
C LYS A 81 20.11 7.53 -22.99
N TRP A 82 18.92 7.09 -23.42
CA TRP A 82 18.68 6.30 -24.64
C TRP A 82 19.06 4.82 -24.52
N SER A 83 18.85 4.21 -23.35
CA SER A 83 18.91 2.76 -23.21
C SER A 83 17.54 2.14 -23.45
N VAL A 84 17.52 0.94 -24.04
CA VAL A 84 16.28 0.17 -24.28
C VAL A 84 15.50 -0.05 -22.98
N ASP A 85 16.20 -0.29 -21.87
CA ASP A 85 15.60 -0.39 -20.53
C ASP A 85 14.93 0.91 -20.05
N ALA A 86 15.44 2.08 -20.46
CA ALA A 86 14.87 3.36 -20.09
C ALA A 86 13.63 3.70 -20.93
N ASP A 87 13.59 3.31 -22.21
CA ASP A 87 12.52 3.70 -23.14
C ASP A 87 11.38 2.66 -23.22
N ASP A 88 11.65 1.35 -23.16
CA ASP A 88 10.62 0.31 -23.26
C ASP A 88 10.27 -0.37 -21.92
N GLY A 89 11.20 -0.37 -20.96
CA GLY A 89 11.06 -1.21 -19.76
C GLY A 89 10.22 -0.63 -18.62
N VAL A 90 10.08 0.70 -18.54
CA VAL A 90 9.45 1.39 -17.40
C VAL A 90 8.68 2.65 -17.84
N PRO A 91 7.40 2.82 -17.43
CA PRO A 91 6.60 3.98 -17.82
C PRO A 91 7.23 5.34 -17.50
N ARG A 92 7.01 6.33 -18.37
CA ARG A 92 7.59 7.68 -18.25
C ARG A 92 7.19 8.38 -16.94
N ASP A 93 5.95 8.20 -16.50
CA ASP A 93 5.44 8.79 -15.25
C ASP A 93 6.17 8.25 -14.01
N TYR A 94 6.46 6.94 -14.02
CA TYR A 94 7.26 6.32 -12.97
C TYR A 94 8.66 6.92 -12.93
N ARG A 95 9.31 7.13 -14.09
CA ARG A 95 10.66 7.74 -14.13
C ARG A 95 10.66 9.18 -13.62
N ASN A 96 9.63 9.96 -13.93
CA ASN A 96 9.50 11.33 -13.45
C ASN A 96 9.33 11.39 -11.92
N ALA A 97 8.58 10.44 -11.35
CA ALA A 97 8.37 10.36 -9.91
C ALA A 97 9.57 9.79 -9.14
N MET A 98 10.26 8.80 -9.72
CA MET A 98 11.29 8.00 -9.03
C MET A 98 12.72 8.44 -9.36
N GLY A 99 12.92 9.18 -10.46
CA GLY A 99 14.23 9.53 -10.98
C GLY A 99 14.90 8.42 -11.80
N PHE A 100 16.00 8.77 -12.45
CA PHE A 100 16.76 7.85 -13.30
C PHE A 100 17.58 6.84 -12.47
N GLY A 101 17.52 5.57 -12.87
CA GLY A 101 18.36 4.51 -12.30
C GLY A 101 17.73 3.65 -11.21
N ILE A 102 16.44 3.83 -10.89
CA ILE A 102 15.70 2.98 -9.94
C ILE A 102 14.71 2.11 -10.74
N LYS A 103 14.86 0.78 -10.68
CA LYS A 103 13.96 -0.18 -11.32
C LYS A 103 13.15 -0.92 -10.25
N PRO A 104 11.82 -1.08 -10.40
CA PRO A 104 11.05 -1.92 -9.50
C PRO A 104 11.50 -3.37 -9.70
N SER A 105 11.80 -4.06 -8.60
CA SER A 105 12.08 -5.49 -8.59
C SER A 105 10.79 -6.23 -8.29
N ASN A 106 10.50 -7.29 -9.05
CA ASN A 106 9.37 -8.21 -8.81
C ASN A 106 9.49 -9.02 -7.49
N ARG A 107 10.42 -8.67 -6.61
CA ARG A 107 10.66 -9.35 -5.32
C ARG A 107 9.97 -8.60 -4.17
N GLY A 108 8.65 -8.73 -4.06
CA GLY A 108 7.93 -8.49 -2.80
C GLY A 108 7.90 -9.77 -1.95
N PHE A 109 7.78 -9.66 -0.62
CA PHE A 109 7.65 -10.84 0.25
C PHE A 109 6.26 -11.51 0.08
N LEU A 110 5.23 -10.68 -0.17
CA LEU A 110 3.89 -11.09 -0.53
C LEU A 110 3.42 -10.33 -1.78
N PRO A 111 3.05 -11.02 -2.88
CA PRO A 111 2.50 -10.36 -4.05
C PRO A 111 1.11 -9.79 -3.71
N LEU A 112 0.86 -8.54 -4.13
CA LEU A 112 -0.39 -7.81 -3.87
C LEU A 112 -1.68 -8.60 -4.19
N PRO A 113 -1.75 -9.42 -5.26
CA PRO A 113 -2.94 -10.23 -5.53
C PRO A 113 -3.29 -11.19 -4.37
N ILE A 114 -2.30 -11.77 -3.69
CA ILE A 114 -2.53 -12.68 -2.56
C ILE A 114 -3.07 -11.90 -1.36
N LEU A 115 -2.53 -10.70 -1.10
CA LEU A 115 -3.06 -9.82 -0.06
C LEU A 115 -4.53 -9.48 -0.31
N TRP A 116 -4.88 -9.11 -1.55
CA TRP A 116 -6.27 -8.82 -1.92
C TRP A 116 -7.18 -10.03 -1.76
N LEU A 117 -6.72 -11.23 -2.12
CA LEU A 117 -7.47 -12.47 -1.90
C LEU A 117 -7.70 -12.76 -0.41
N LEU A 118 -6.69 -12.54 0.44
CA LEU A 118 -6.82 -12.72 1.89
C LEU A 118 -7.80 -11.71 2.50
N LEU A 119 -7.69 -10.43 2.11
CA LEU A 119 -8.61 -9.40 2.57
C LEU A 119 -10.04 -9.65 2.08
N ALA A 120 -10.21 -10.02 0.80
CA ALA A 120 -11.51 -10.38 0.25
C ALA A 120 -12.10 -11.62 0.96
N GLY A 121 -11.28 -12.64 1.21
CA GLY A 121 -11.68 -13.82 1.98
C GLY A 121 -12.10 -13.47 3.41
N LEU A 122 -11.37 -12.58 4.07
CA LEU A 122 -11.71 -12.10 5.42
C LEU A 122 -13.03 -11.31 5.43
N VAL A 123 -13.26 -10.45 4.44
CA VAL A 123 -14.52 -9.70 4.29
C VAL A 123 -15.70 -10.65 4.04
N VAL A 124 -15.52 -11.63 3.15
CA VAL A 124 -16.54 -12.66 2.89
C VAL A 124 -16.81 -13.50 4.14
N ALA A 125 -15.80 -13.79 4.96
CA ALA A 125 -15.96 -14.56 6.20
C ALA A 125 -16.69 -13.75 7.30
N THR A 126 -16.40 -12.45 7.41
CA THR A 126 -16.94 -11.60 8.49
C THR A 126 -18.34 -11.05 8.21
N VAL A 127 -18.71 -10.84 6.94
CA VAL A 127 -20.00 -10.28 6.57
C VAL A 127 -20.97 -11.37 6.13
N PRO A 128 -22.03 -11.68 6.91
CA PRO A 128 -22.95 -12.78 6.62
C PRO A 128 -23.66 -12.66 5.27
N SER A 129 -23.89 -11.43 4.77
CA SER A 129 -24.48 -11.19 3.45
C SER A 129 -23.60 -11.66 2.29
N TYR A 130 -22.27 -11.73 2.45
CA TYR A 130 -21.34 -12.15 1.40
C TYR A 130 -20.96 -13.62 1.46
N GLN A 131 -21.26 -14.32 2.55
CA GLN A 131 -20.99 -15.76 2.71
C GLN A 131 -21.79 -16.66 1.75
N THR A 132 -22.86 -16.14 1.15
CA THR A 132 -23.69 -16.85 0.17
C THR A 132 -23.04 -16.91 -1.20
N ILE A 133 -22.25 -15.89 -1.58
CA ILE A 133 -21.64 -15.77 -2.92
C ILE A 133 -20.76 -16.98 -3.27
N PRO A 134 -19.82 -17.44 -2.41
CA PRO A 134 -19.00 -18.61 -2.72
C PRO A 134 -19.84 -19.87 -2.88
N LYS A 135 -20.90 -20.04 -2.06
CA LYS A 135 -21.80 -21.19 -2.11
C LYS A 135 -22.59 -21.23 -3.42
N THR A 136 -23.03 -20.07 -3.89
CA THR A 136 -23.77 -19.92 -5.16
C THR A 136 -22.86 -20.21 -6.36
N ILE A 137 -21.61 -19.74 -6.34
CA ILE A 137 -20.61 -20.06 -7.39
C ILE A 137 -20.30 -21.56 -7.40
N LEU A 138 -20.10 -22.18 -6.22
CA LEU A 138 -19.84 -23.62 -6.12
C LEU A 138 -21.03 -24.46 -6.60
N LYS A 139 -22.26 -24.00 -6.33
CA LYS A 139 -23.49 -24.61 -6.81
C LYS A 139 -23.62 -24.47 -8.34
N GLY A 140 -23.27 -23.32 -8.89
CA GLY A 140 -23.24 -23.09 -10.35
C GLY A 140 -22.19 -23.94 -11.07
N LEU A 141 -21.01 -24.15 -10.46
CA LEU A 141 -19.94 -25.00 -11.01
C LEU A 141 -20.26 -26.49 -10.91
N SER A 142 -20.90 -26.93 -9.81
CA SER A 142 -21.27 -28.35 -9.62
C SER A 142 -22.54 -28.75 -10.38
N ARG A 143 -23.40 -27.77 -10.70
CA ARG A 143 -24.63 -27.97 -11.49
C ARG A 143 -24.82 -26.81 -12.46
N PRO A 144 -24.14 -26.81 -13.61
CA PRO A 144 -24.31 -25.79 -14.63
C PRO A 144 -25.78 -25.77 -15.09
N GLY A 145 -26.45 -24.62 -14.93
CA GLY A 145 -27.87 -24.43 -15.27
C GLY A 145 -28.86 -24.43 -14.09
N SER A 146 -28.40 -24.51 -12.82
CA SER A 146 -29.28 -24.50 -11.63
C SER A 146 -29.35 -23.17 -10.86
N LEU A 147 -29.00 -22.07 -11.52
CA LEU A 147 -29.09 -20.71 -10.97
C LEU A 147 -30.40 -20.03 -11.38
#